data_AF-A0A0H3ADQ1-F1
#
_entry.id   AF-A0A0H3ADQ1-F1
#
_cell.length_a   1.000
_cell.length_b   1.000
_cell.length_c   1.000
_cell.angle_alpha   90.00
_cell.angle_beta   90.00
_cell.angle_gamma   90.00
#
_symmetry.space_group_name_H-M   'P 1'
#
loop_
_entity.id
_entity.type
_entity.pdbx_description
1 polymer ?
#
loop_
_entity_poly.entity_id
_entity_poly.type
_entity_poly.pdbx_seq_one_letter_code
_entity_poly.pdbx_strand_id
1 'polypeptide(L)'
;MWQNNALTWPASAGSIQTTAESVTQQVGSTMSAATGRLTNLQSDANLGRHPLSAEAEALLNLRGELNTFLNQGTVLSATPYQFQVGERLESGCYLSPANATKTLAAKLRDLSDTHRPKGQLYAVAIMVSTQSLGEFVSTLSVVTRAFPLPEWCQCYRQAEAMSKQEAEKLHQPAGIIQPRFKPYAHLNANPLNDYFAAQGAQIATLESLASDASHVIGKLSALAQKRANQLSEITATINALKSLSGSVYSIKLSGTPESIATQLEQAAAPSTCPHTIASVLISSQPQPFFEELLCSH
;
A
#
# COMPACT_ATOMS: atom_id res chain seq x y z
N MET A 1 15.29 15.20 14.11
CA MET A 1 15.06 16.36 13.21
C MET A 1 14.36 15.86 11.96
N TRP A 2 13.63 16.72 11.25
CA TRP A 2 13.01 16.35 9.98
C TRP A 2 14.08 16.10 8.91
N GLN A 3 13.90 15.04 8.12
CA GLN A 3 14.80 14.69 7.02
C GLN A 3 13.98 14.53 5.74
N ASN A 4 14.48 15.06 4.62
CA ASN A 4 13.85 14.85 3.32
C ASN A 4 14.29 13.48 2.77
N ASN A 5 13.38 12.52 2.79
CA ASN A 5 13.66 11.14 2.42
C ASN A 5 12.86 10.76 1.18
N ALA A 6 13.54 10.13 0.21
CA ALA A 6 12.87 9.50 -0.92
C ALA A 6 12.10 8.26 -0.43
N LEU A 7 10.96 7.96 -1.06
CA LEU A 7 10.24 6.72 -0.77
C LEU A 7 11.04 5.52 -1.27
N THR A 8 11.50 4.66 -0.36
CA THR A 8 12.33 3.49 -0.68
C THR A 8 11.63 2.20 -0.24
N TRP A 9 11.78 1.12 -1.01
CA TRP A 9 11.17 -0.15 -0.61
C TRP A 9 11.79 -0.65 0.71
N PRO A 10 10.98 -1.04 1.72
CA PRO A 10 11.51 -1.49 3.02
C PRO A 10 12.48 -2.68 2.88
N ALA A 11 13.65 -2.58 3.51
CA ALA A 11 14.70 -3.59 3.46
C ALA A 11 14.23 -4.92 4.09
N SER A 12 13.45 -4.86 5.17
CA SER A 12 12.82 -6.01 5.81
C SER A 12 11.85 -6.72 4.86
N ALA A 13 11.01 -5.97 4.13
CA ALA A 13 10.12 -6.52 3.12
C ALA A 13 10.91 -7.11 1.94
N GLY A 14 12.02 -6.47 1.54
CA GLY A 14 12.96 -7.02 0.57
C GLY A 14 13.58 -8.35 1.01
N SER A 15 14.02 -8.45 2.28
CA SER A 15 14.57 -9.68 2.86
C SER A 15 13.58 -10.83 2.85
N ILE A 16 12.32 -10.59 3.26
CA ILE A 16 11.26 -11.60 3.24
C ILE A 16 11.04 -12.11 1.80
N GLN A 17 11.01 -11.20 0.83
CA GLN A 17 10.89 -11.59 -0.58
C GLN A 17 12.10 -12.42 -1.03
N THR A 18 13.34 -11.99 -0.76
CA THR A 18 14.55 -12.74 -1.17
C THR A 18 14.57 -14.13 -0.55
N THR A 19 14.19 -14.27 0.73
CA THR A 19 14.10 -15.57 1.39
C THR A 19 13.00 -16.44 0.78
N ALA A 20 11.82 -15.88 0.46
CA ALA A 20 10.77 -16.61 -0.25
C ALA A 20 11.24 -17.06 -1.65
N GLU A 21 11.92 -16.17 -2.37
CA GLU A 21 12.44 -16.42 -3.72
C GLU A 21 13.55 -17.47 -3.76
N SER A 22 14.31 -17.66 -2.68
CA SER A 22 15.33 -18.70 -2.60
C SER A 22 14.78 -20.10 -2.89
N VAL A 23 13.51 -20.34 -2.56
CA VAL A 23 12.79 -21.60 -2.82
C VAL A 23 11.84 -21.48 -4.01
N THR A 24 11.09 -20.38 -4.15
CA THR A 24 10.07 -20.28 -5.20
C THR A 24 10.64 -20.17 -6.61
N GLN A 25 11.84 -19.62 -6.78
CA GLN A 25 12.52 -19.59 -8.09
C GLN A 25 12.89 -21.00 -8.60
N GLN A 26 13.07 -21.96 -7.69
CA GLN A 26 13.43 -23.34 -8.03
C GLN A 26 12.22 -24.19 -8.45
N VAL A 27 11.00 -23.69 -8.25
CA VAL A 27 9.77 -24.47 -8.47
C VAL A 27 9.64 -24.92 -9.93
N GLY A 28 9.95 -24.07 -10.91
CA GLY A 28 9.83 -24.43 -12.33
C GLY A 28 10.76 -25.57 -12.75
N SER A 29 12.04 -25.49 -12.39
CA SER A 29 13.05 -26.49 -12.75
C SER A 29 12.84 -27.81 -12.01
N THR A 30 12.53 -27.76 -10.73
CA THR A 30 12.29 -28.95 -9.90
C THR A 30 11.00 -29.68 -10.27
N MET A 31 9.93 -28.94 -10.59
CA MET A 31 8.70 -29.56 -11.07
C MET A 31 8.89 -30.19 -12.45
N SER A 32 9.68 -29.57 -13.33
CA SER A 32 10.05 -30.17 -14.63
C SER A 32 10.84 -31.47 -14.44
N ALA A 33 11.80 -31.48 -13.52
CA ALA A 33 12.56 -32.68 -13.16
C ALA A 33 11.68 -33.76 -12.52
N ALA A 34 10.71 -33.37 -11.68
CA ALA A 34 9.74 -34.29 -11.09
C ALA A 34 8.84 -34.91 -12.16
N THR A 35 8.31 -34.13 -13.10
CA THR A 35 7.56 -34.64 -14.26
C THR A 35 8.41 -35.62 -15.07
N GLY A 36 9.69 -35.31 -15.34
CA GLY A 36 10.59 -36.21 -16.07
C GLY A 36 10.82 -37.56 -15.38
N ARG A 37 10.94 -37.58 -14.04
CA ARG A 37 11.02 -38.84 -13.26
C ARG A 37 9.71 -39.63 -13.31
N LEU A 38 8.58 -38.92 -13.27
CA LEU A 38 7.25 -39.51 -13.31
C LEU A 38 6.95 -40.16 -14.68
N THR A 39 7.46 -39.62 -15.79
CA THR A 39 7.34 -40.22 -17.12
C THR A 39 7.80 -41.69 -17.15
N ASN A 40 8.83 -42.03 -16.39
CA ASN A 40 9.36 -43.40 -16.29
C ASN A 40 8.51 -44.34 -15.41
N LEU A 41 7.61 -43.79 -14.59
CA LEU A 41 6.76 -44.51 -13.63
C LEU A 41 5.28 -44.53 -14.06
N GLN A 42 5.00 -44.23 -15.33
CA GLN A 42 3.64 -44.14 -15.90
C GLN A 42 2.77 -45.39 -15.67
N SER A 43 3.38 -46.54 -15.35
CA SER A 43 2.70 -47.80 -15.05
C SER A 43 2.53 -48.16 -13.55
N ASP A 44 3.20 -47.50 -12.59
CA ASP A 44 3.36 -48.02 -11.19
C ASP A 44 3.05 -47.02 -10.06
N ALA A 45 2.23 -46.00 -10.29
CA ALA A 45 2.15 -44.78 -9.48
C ALA A 45 1.98 -44.93 -7.95
N ASN A 46 3.01 -44.55 -7.19
CA ASN A 46 2.88 -43.96 -5.85
C ASN A 46 3.73 -42.67 -5.77
N LEU A 47 3.15 -41.58 -5.23
CA LEU A 47 3.76 -40.24 -5.28
C LEU A 47 4.51 -39.94 -3.97
N GLY A 48 5.84 -39.91 -4.03
CA GLY A 48 6.69 -39.55 -2.88
C GLY A 48 6.81 -38.03 -2.65
N ARG A 49 7.03 -37.63 -1.40
CA ARG A 49 7.26 -36.22 -1.01
C ARG A 49 8.54 -35.67 -1.68
N HIS A 50 8.45 -34.49 -2.31
CA HIS A 50 9.58 -33.87 -3.01
C HIS A 50 10.51 -33.09 -2.04
N PRO A 51 11.84 -33.01 -2.29
CA PRO A 51 12.77 -32.22 -1.46
C PRO A 51 12.38 -30.75 -1.24
N LEU A 52 11.93 -30.03 -2.28
CA LEU A 52 11.37 -28.68 -2.13
C LEU A 52 10.21 -28.59 -1.12
N SER A 53 9.46 -29.67 -0.89
CA SER A 53 8.39 -29.67 0.10
C SER A 53 8.93 -29.67 1.53
N ALA A 54 10.18 -30.07 1.76
CA ALA A 54 10.85 -29.92 3.05
C ALA A 54 11.46 -28.51 3.19
N GLU A 55 12.04 -27.97 2.12
CA GLU A 55 12.56 -26.58 2.11
C GLU A 55 11.43 -25.55 2.29
N ALA A 56 10.27 -25.75 1.66
CA ALA A 56 9.11 -24.90 1.85
C ALA A 56 8.53 -24.99 3.28
N GLU A 57 8.62 -26.16 3.92
CA GLU A 57 8.21 -26.33 5.33
C GLU A 57 9.11 -25.53 6.27
N ALA A 58 10.40 -25.42 5.96
CA ALA A 58 11.34 -24.61 6.75
C ALA A 58 11.04 -23.10 6.69
N LEU A 59 10.28 -22.62 5.69
CA LEU A 59 9.93 -21.21 5.49
C LEU A 59 8.54 -20.82 6.04
N LEU A 60 7.87 -21.70 6.79
CA LEU A 60 6.54 -21.40 7.32
C LEU A 60 6.51 -20.19 8.29
N ASN A 61 7.65 -19.78 8.84
CA ASN A 61 7.81 -18.59 9.66
C ASN A 61 7.58 -17.26 8.91
N LEU A 62 7.75 -17.22 7.57
CA LEU A 62 7.60 -15.99 6.78
C LEU A 62 6.21 -15.35 6.91
N ARG A 63 5.17 -16.16 7.18
CA ARG A 63 3.82 -15.65 7.46
C ARG A 63 3.77 -14.83 8.76
N GLY A 64 4.50 -15.27 9.78
CA GLY A 64 4.65 -14.55 11.03
C GLY A 64 5.36 -13.22 10.81
N GLU A 65 6.47 -13.23 10.07
CA GLU A 65 7.23 -12.03 9.72
C GLU A 65 6.39 -11.02 8.92
N LEU A 66 5.65 -11.48 7.90
CA LEU A 66 4.74 -10.63 7.13
C LEU A 66 3.64 -10.01 8.02
N ASN A 67 3.09 -10.79 8.94
CA ASN A 67 2.06 -10.29 9.87
C ASN A 67 2.60 -9.20 10.80
N THR A 68 3.91 -9.12 11.07
CA THR A 68 4.50 -8.02 11.87
C THR A 68 4.42 -6.66 11.17
N PHE A 69 4.22 -6.62 9.85
CA PHE A 69 4.00 -5.37 9.12
C PHE A 69 2.56 -4.86 9.27
N LEU A 70 1.60 -5.74 9.60
CA LEU A 70 0.17 -5.41 9.74
C LEU A 70 -0.13 -4.84 11.12
N ASN A 71 0.46 -3.69 11.44
CA ASN A 71 0.24 -3.00 12.71
C ASN A 71 -1.10 -2.27 12.72
N GLN A 72 -1.83 -2.39 13.84
CA GLN A 72 -3.00 -1.55 14.10
C GLN A 72 -2.55 -0.16 14.55
N GLY A 73 -3.20 0.88 14.04
CA GLY A 73 -2.82 2.25 14.33
C GLY A 73 -3.85 3.25 13.84
N THR A 74 -3.54 4.52 14.05
CA THR A 74 -4.33 5.65 13.55
C THR A 74 -3.42 6.64 12.83
N VAL A 75 -3.98 7.40 11.91
CA VAL A 75 -3.26 8.45 11.19
C VAL A 75 -3.92 9.78 11.52
N LEU A 76 -3.15 10.67 12.14
CA LEU A 76 -3.59 12.03 12.41
C LEU A 76 -3.02 12.94 11.32
N SER A 77 -3.85 13.72 10.64
CA SER A 77 -3.42 14.61 9.54
C SER A 77 -3.81 16.06 9.82
N ALA A 78 -2.97 16.99 9.38
CA ALA A 78 -3.22 18.42 9.34
C ALA A 78 -3.10 18.87 7.87
N THR A 79 -4.20 19.40 7.34
CA THR A 79 -4.29 19.85 5.94
C THR A 79 -4.67 21.32 5.87
N PRO A 80 -4.30 22.06 4.80
CA PRO A 80 -4.60 23.49 4.70
C PRO A 80 -6.10 23.77 4.48
N TYR A 81 -6.88 22.74 4.19
CA TYR A 81 -8.31 22.86 3.85
C TYR A 81 -9.22 22.44 5.00
N GLN A 82 -8.66 21.92 6.08
CA GLN A 82 -9.42 21.51 7.25
C GLN A 82 -9.82 22.73 8.08
N PHE A 83 -11.08 22.72 8.54
CA PHE A 83 -11.63 23.77 9.39
C PHE A 83 -10.78 23.95 10.66
N GLN A 84 -10.45 25.20 11.00
CA GLN A 84 -9.61 25.60 12.13
C GLN A 84 -8.16 25.08 12.12
N VAL A 85 -7.71 24.46 11.03
CA VAL A 85 -6.32 24.00 10.88
C VAL A 85 -5.55 24.90 9.91
N GLY A 86 -6.07 25.07 8.70
CA GLY A 86 -5.48 25.96 7.71
C GLY A 86 -5.92 27.41 7.88
N GLU A 87 -5.08 28.33 7.42
CA GLU A 87 -5.39 29.74 7.30
C GLU A 87 -6.05 30.01 5.94
N ARG A 88 -7.25 30.58 5.96
CA ARG A 88 -8.00 30.94 4.75
C ARG A 88 -7.87 32.44 4.50
N LEU A 89 -7.25 32.80 3.38
CA LEU A 89 -7.13 34.15 2.87
C LEU A 89 -7.95 34.29 1.58
N GLU A 90 -8.11 35.52 1.08
CA GLU A 90 -8.73 35.75 -0.23
C GLU A 90 -7.96 35.07 -1.36
N SER A 91 -6.63 34.99 -1.24
CA SER A 91 -5.73 34.38 -2.22
C SER A 91 -5.70 32.85 -2.18
N GLY A 92 -6.28 32.21 -1.16
CA GLY A 92 -6.31 30.74 -1.03
C GLY A 92 -6.26 30.23 0.40
N CYS A 93 -6.05 28.92 0.55
CA CYS A 93 -5.89 28.26 1.84
C CYS A 93 -4.44 27.80 2.01
N TYR A 94 -3.86 28.10 3.18
CA TYR A 94 -2.45 27.90 3.47
C TYR A 94 -2.26 27.22 4.82
N LEU A 95 -1.15 26.50 4.95
CA LEU A 95 -0.70 25.91 6.20
C LEU A 95 0.82 25.89 6.17
N SER A 96 1.46 26.55 7.13
CA SER A 96 2.91 26.50 7.27
C SER A 96 3.34 25.20 7.99
N PRO A 97 4.56 24.70 7.77
CA PRO A 97 5.10 23.54 8.49
C PRO A 97 5.12 23.70 10.01
N ALA A 98 5.40 24.91 10.50
CA ALA A 98 5.36 25.23 11.92
C ALA A 98 3.93 25.17 12.48
N ASN A 99 2.94 25.69 11.74
CA ASN A 99 1.54 25.60 12.17
C ASN A 99 1.02 24.15 12.08
N ALA A 100 1.40 23.39 11.06
CA ALA A 100 1.03 21.98 10.92
C ALA A 100 1.53 21.14 12.10
N THR A 101 2.81 21.28 12.45
CA THR A 101 3.42 20.57 13.60
C THR A 101 2.79 20.97 14.92
N LYS A 102 2.55 22.27 15.14
CA LYS A 102 1.86 22.79 16.32
C LYS A 102 0.43 22.23 16.46
N THR A 103 -0.33 22.19 15.37
CA THR A 103 -1.69 21.63 15.38
C THR A 103 -1.69 20.14 15.71
N LEU A 104 -0.78 19.36 15.11
CA LEU A 104 -0.63 17.93 15.40
C LEU A 104 -0.22 17.69 16.87
N ALA A 105 0.73 18.48 17.38
CA ALA A 105 1.16 18.41 18.78
C ALA A 105 0.05 18.79 19.76
N ALA A 106 -0.72 19.85 19.46
CA ALA A 106 -1.88 20.23 20.26
C ALA A 106 -2.93 19.11 20.29
N LYS A 107 -3.21 18.48 19.15
CA LYS A 107 -4.17 17.38 19.09
C LYS A 107 -3.70 16.13 19.83
N LEU A 108 -2.40 15.83 19.82
CA LEU A 108 -1.83 14.76 20.65
C LEU A 108 -1.99 15.02 22.15
N ARG A 109 -2.13 16.28 22.58
CA ARG A 109 -2.37 16.69 23.98
C ARG A 109 -3.86 16.89 24.31
N ASP A 110 -4.77 16.68 23.35
CA ASP A 110 -6.21 16.87 23.54
C ASP A 110 -6.80 15.78 24.45
N LEU A 111 -6.86 16.07 25.76
CA LEU A 111 -7.42 15.17 26.76
C LEU A 111 -8.94 14.97 26.63
N SER A 112 -9.63 15.82 25.85
CA SER A 112 -11.08 15.74 25.66
C SER A 112 -11.48 14.72 24.58
N ASP A 113 -10.53 14.28 23.75
CA ASP A 113 -10.80 13.30 22.70
C ASP A 113 -10.81 11.87 23.27
N THR A 114 -11.97 11.22 23.22
CA THR A 114 -12.16 9.84 23.69
C THR A 114 -11.27 8.82 22.97
N HIS A 115 -10.91 9.07 21.71
CA HIS A 115 -10.09 8.18 20.88
C HIS A 115 -8.60 8.52 20.95
N ARG A 116 -8.20 9.43 21.84
CA ARG A 116 -6.79 9.76 22.06
C ARG A 116 -6.01 8.48 22.42
N PRO A 117 -4.90 8.18 21.70
CA PRO A 117 -4.09 7.01 22.00
C PRO A 117 -3.42 7.16 23.37
N LYS A 118 -3.17 6.05 24.06
CA LYS A 118 -2.64 6.00 25.42
C LYS A 118 -1.45 5.06 25.52
N GLY A 119 -0.62 5.26 26.54
CA GLY A 119 0.54 4.42 26.81
C GLY A 119 1.74 4.74 25.93
N GLN A 120 2.65 3.78 25.81
CA GLN A 120 3.82 3.89 24.95
C GLN A 120 3.40 3.71 23.48
N LEU A 121 3.80 4.67 22.64
CA LEU A 121 3.46 4.72 21.23
C LEU A 121 4.73 4.82 20.38
N TYR A 122 4.61 4.33 19.15
CA TYR A 122 5.59 4.47 18.08
C TYR A 122 4.92 5.26 16.97
N ALA A 123 5.61 6.27 16.47
CA ALA A 123 5.07 7.17 15.48
C ALA A 123 6.06 7.52 14.39
N VAL A 124 5.54 7.65 13.17
CA VAL A 124 6.26 8.21 12.03
C VAL A 124 5.51 9.43 11.57
N ALA A 125 6.12 10.60 11.72
CA ALA A 125 5.55 11.83 11.20
C ALA A 125 6.11 12.10 9.80
N ILE A 126 5.23 12.51 8.89
CA ILE A 126 5.52 12.80 7.49
C ILE A 126 4.96 14.16 7.09
N MET A 127 5.59 14.81 6.12
CA MET A 127 5.19 16.13 5.65
C MET A 127 5.61 16.35 4.20
N VAL A 128 4.75 17.02 3.43
CA VAL A 128 5.10 17.66 2.16
C VAL A 128 4.84 19.14 2.30
N SER A 129 5.82 19.95 1.90
CA SER A 129 5.77 21.40 1.97
C SER A 129 6.41 22.00 0.73
N THR A 130 5.66 22.80 -0.02
CA THR A 130 6.09 23.39 -1.30
C THR A 130 5.72 24.87 -1.39
N GLN A 131 6.44 25.61 -2.23
CA GLN A 131 6.29 27.06 -2.30
C GLN A 131 5.04 27.49 -3.07
N SER A 132 4.70 26.77 -4.14
CA SER A 132 3.55 27.07 -4.99
C SER A 132 2.49 25.96 -4.95
N LEU A 133 1.24 26.33 -5.25
CA LEU A 133 0.13 25.38 -5.36
C LEU A 133 0.36 24.36 -6.50
N GLY A 134 0.97 24.78 -7.60
CA GLY A 134 1.28 23.88 -8.73
C GLY A 134 2.28 22.78 -8.36
N GLU A 135 3.36 23.14 -7.66
CA GLU A 135 4.32 22.17 -7.10
C GLU A 135 3.68 21.28 -6.03
N PHE A 136 2.76 21.83 -5.24
CA PHE A 136 2.03 21.07 -4.23
C PHE A 136 1.21 19.96 -4.87
N VAL A 137 0.44 20.29 -5.92
CA VAL A 137 -0.38 19.33 -6.67
C VAL A 137 0.50 18.27 -7.34
N SER A 138 1.59 18.66 -8.01
CA SER A 138 2.47 17.69 -8.70
C SER A 138 3.15 16.74 -7.71
N THR A 139 3.64 17.25 -6.58
CA THR A 139 4.29 16.44 -5.53
C THR A 139 3.27 15.50 -4.88
N LEU A 140 2.08 15.99 -4.53
CA LEU A 140 1.02 15.16 -3.95
C LEU A 140 0.52 14.09 -4.92
N SER A 141 0.46 14.37 -6.23
CA SER A 141 0.07 13.37 -7.24
C SER A 141 1.02 12.17 -7.24
N VAL A 142 2.32 12.42 -7.17
CA VAL A 142 3.34 11.36 -7.13
C VAL A 142 3.27 10.59 -5.80
N VAL A 143 3.24 11.30 -4.67
CA VAL A 143 3.24 10.69 -3.34
C VAL A 143 1.96 9.89 -3.08
N THR A 144 0.77 10.40 -3.44
CA THR A 144 -0.51 9.70 -3.19
C THR A 144 -0.71 8.47 -4.07
N ARG A 145 -0.01 8.33 -5.20
CA ARG A 145 0.00 7.11 -6.00
C ARG A 145 0.82 6.00 -5.36
N ALA A 146 1.95 6.37 -4.73
CA ALA A 146 2.80 5.42 -4.00
C ALA A 146 2.26 5.11 -2.60
N PHE A 147 1.65 6.11 -1.94
CA PHE A 147 1.22 6.06 -0.55
C PHE A 147 -0.16 6.73 -0.36
N PRO A 148 -1.26 6.01 -0.66
CA PRO A 148 -2.61 6.56 -0.74
C PRO A 148 -3.27 6.71 0.64
N LEU A 149 -2.78 7.63 1.48
CA LEU A 149 -3.49 8.00 2.71
C LEU A 149 -4.77 8.78 2.39
N PRO A 150 -5.93 8.45 2.98
CA PRO A 150 -7.21 9.09 2.64
C PRO A 150 -7.19 10.62 2.70
N GLU A 151 -6.63 11.19 3.78
CA GLU A 151 -6.51 12.64 3.99
C GLU A 151 -5.56 13.31 2.97
N TRP A 152 -4.52 12.59 2.55
CA TRP A 152 -3.60 13.07 1.51
C TRP A 152 -4.25 13.06 0.13
N CYS A 153 -4.97 11.98 -0.20
CA CYS A 153 -5.77 11.89 -1.42
C CYS A 153 -6.85 12.97 -1.46
N GLN A 154 -7.48 13.28 -0.32
CA GLN A 154 -8.45 14.37 -0.22
C GLN A 154 -7.79 15.74 -0.41
N CYS A 155 -6.67 15.99 0.26
CA CYS A 155 -5.89 17.21 0.10
C CYS A 155 -5.43 17.41 -1.34
N TYR A 156 -4.95 16.36 -2.01
CA TYR A 156 -4.59 16.37 -3.42
C TYR A 156 -5.77 16.79 -4.30
N ARG A 157 -6.94 16.15 -4.14
CA ARG A 157 -8.15 16.49 -4.93
C ARG A 157 -8.58 17.94 -4.72
N GLN A 158 -8.48 18.45 -3.49
CA GLN A 158 -8.83 19.83 -3.17
C GLN A 158 -7.81 20.83 -3.74
N ALA A 159 -6.52 20.54 -3.62
CA ALA A 159 -5.45 21.34 -4.21
C ALA A 159 -5.56 21.39 -5.74
N GLU A 160 -5.84 20.25 -6.38
CA GLU A 160 -6.03 20.15 -7.82
C GLU A 160 -7.23 20.97 -8.28
N ALA A 161 -8.36 20.87 -7.58
CA ALA A 161 -9.56 21.66 -7.88
C ALA A 161 -9.28 23.17 -7.76
N MET A 162 -8.58 23.60 -6.71
CA MET A 162 -8.18 25.01 -6.54
C MET A 162 -7.23 25.49 -7.64
N SER A 163 -6.28 24.65 -8.06
CA SER A 163 -5.34 24.99 -9.14
C SER A 163 -6.04 25.21 -10.48
N LYS A 164 -7.20 24.57 -10.70
CA LYS A 164 -8.00 24.71 -11.93
C LYS A 164 -9.12 25.74 -11.81
N GLN A 165 -9.40 26.21 -10.59
CA GLN A 165 -10.56 27.05 -10.29
C GLN A 165 -10.63 28.33 -11.15
N GLU A 166 -9.52 29.06 -11.31
CA GLU A 166 -9.53 30.30 -12.13
C GLU A 166 -9.83 30.03 -13.61
N ALA A 167 -9.34 28.92 -14.17
CA ALA A 167 -9.62 28.54 -15.54
C ALA A 167 -11.07 28.03 -15.72
N GLU A 168 -11.60 27.33 -14.72
CA GLU A 168 -12.92 26.70 -14.78
C GLU A 168 -14.07 27.60 -14.29
N LYS A 169 -13.79 28.69 -13.58
CA LYS A 169 -14.81 29.57 -12.96
C LYS A 169 -15.82 30.15 -13.97
N LEU A 170 -15.36 30.42 -15.19
CA LEU A 170 -16.20 30.92 -16.29
C LEU A 170 -16.61 29.82 -17.27
N HIS A 171 -16.15 28.60 -17.06
CA HIS A 171 -16.48 27.47 -17.89
C HIS A 171 -17.78 26.83 -17.38
N GLN A 172 -18.86 27.01 -18.11
CA GLN A 172 -20.08 26.26 -17.88
C GLN A 172 -19.93 24.88 -18.55
N PRO A 173 -19.74 23.77 -17.79
CA PRO A 173 -19.71 22.46 -18.41
C PRO A 173 -21.06 22.20 -19.07
N ALA A 174 -21.03 21.63 -20.28
CA ALA A 174 -22.26 21.21 -20.94
C ALA A 174 -23.05 20.28 -20.01
N GLY A 175 -24.33 20.59 -19.80
CA GLY A 175 -25.19 19.83 -18.90
C GLY A 175 -25.42 18.43 -19.45
N ILE A 176 -24.80 17.42 -18.83
CA ILE A 176 -25.10 16.03 -19.14
C ILE A 176 -26.50 15.73 -18.60
N ILE A 177 -27.42 15.36 -19.49
CA ILE A 177 -28.78 14.93 -19.15
C ILE A 177 -28.69 13.69 -18.24
N GLN A 178 -29.44 13.69 -17.15
CA GLN A 178 -29.52 12.57 -16.20
C GLN A 178 -30.62 11.58 -16.64
N PRO A 179 -30.45 10.26 -16.41
CA PRO A 179 -29.33 9.60 -15.73
C PRO A 179 -28.09 9.45 -16.60
N ARG A 180 -26.90 9.58 -16.00
CA ARG A 180 -25.61 9.37 -16.70
C ARG A 180 -25.38 7.90 -17.02
N PHE A 181 -24.97 7.62 -18.26
CA PHE A 181 -24.30 6.35 -18.57
C PHE A 181 -22.96 6.28 -17.83
N LYS A 182 -22.70 5.12 -17.21
CA LYS A 182 -21.36 4.78 -16.70
C LYS A 182 -20.52 4.21 -17.86
N PRO A 183 -19.17 4.27 -17.80
CA PRO A 183 -18.34 3.51 -18.73
C PRO A 183 -18.82 2.06 -18.79
N TYR A 184 -18.83 1.49 -20.00
CA TYR A 184 -19.23 0.10 -20.18
C TYR A 184 -18.42 -0.79 -19.24
N ALA A 185 -19.14 -1.50 -18.39
CA ALA A 185 -18.59 -2.48 -17.46
C ALA A 185 -19.44 -3.74 -17.59
N HIS A 186 -18.90 -4.86 -17.12
CA HIS A 186 -19.69 -6.09 -17.03
C HIS A 186 -20.88 -5.85 -16.10
N LEU A 187 -22.08 -6.17 -16.58
CA LEU A 187 -23.29 -6.18 -15.75
C LEU A 187 -23.17 -7.38 -14.83
N ASN A 188 -22.75 -7.15 -13.59
CA ASN A 188 -22.43 -8.19 -12.61
C ASN A 188 -23.33 -8.04 -11.37
N ALA A 189 -24.61 -7.74 -11.56
CA ALA A 189 -25.58 -7.70 -10.48
C ALA A 189 -26.11 -9.11 -10.16
N ASN A 190 -26.47 -9.39 -8.90
CA ASN A 190 -27.14 -10.64 -8.56
C ASN A 190 -28.50 -10.71 -9.30
N PRO A 191 -28.91 -11.89 -9.83
CA PRO A 191 -28.38 -13.23 -9.55
C PRO A 191 -27.21 -13.66 -10.45
N LEU A 192 -26.74 -12.81 -11.36
CA LEU A 192 -25.74 -13.20 -12.35
C LEU A 192 -24.37 -13.53 -11.73
N ASN A 193 -23.95 -12.85 -10.66
CA ASN A 193 -22.73 -13.24 -9.93
C ASN A 193 -22.84 -14.64 -9.32
N ASP A 194 -23.96 -14.91 -8.62
CA ASP A 194 -24.20 -16.19 -7.97
C ASP A 194 -24.28 -17.31 -9.01
N TYR A 195 -24.95 -17.05 -10.13
CA TYR A 195 -25.00 -17.95 -11.28
C TYR A 195 -23.62 -18.17 -11.90
N PHE A 196 -22.83 -17.11 -12.15
CA PHE A 196 -21.47 -17.24 -12.69
C PHE A 196 -20.57 -18.07 -11.77
N ALA A 197 -20.67 -17.90 -10.45
CA ALA A 197 -19.92 -18.70 -9.50
C ALA A 197 -20.33 -20.19 -9.55
N ALA A 198 -21.64 -20.47 -9.51
CA ALA A 198 -22.15 -21.84 -9.55
C ALA A 198 -21.90 -22.53 -10.90
N GLN A 199 -22.16 -21.83 -12.01
CA GLN A 199 -21.92 -22.33 -13.37
C GLN A 199 -20.43 -22.47 -13.64
N GLY A 200 -19.60 -21.55 -13.15
CA GLY A 200 -18.15 -21.65 -13.22
C GLY A 200 -17.62 -22.88 -12.48
N ALA A 201 -18.20 -23.24 -11.33
CA ALA A 201 -17.87 -24.49 -10.64
C ALA A 201 -18.25 -25.72 -11.47
N GLN A 202 -19.44 -25.76 -12.08
CA GLN A 202 -19.82 -26.84 -13.01
C GLN A 202 -18.86 -26.94 -14.20
N ILE A 203 -18.52 -25.81 -14.83
CA ILE A 203 -17.56 -25.78 -15.95
C ILE A 203 -16.19 -26.28 -15.49
N ALA A 204 -15.69 -25.84 -14.33
CA ALA A 204 -14.43 -26.32 -13.78
C ALA A 204 -14.44 -27.84 -13.52
N THR A 205 -15.58 -28.41 -13.08
CA THR A 205 -15.72 -29.88 -12.99
C THR A 205 -15.68 -30.55 -14.36
N LEU A 206 -16.33 -29.97 -15.38
CA LEU A 206 -16.27 -30.48 -16.75
C LEU A 206 -14.87 -30.38 -17.34
N GLU A 207 -14.14 -29.29 -17.08
CA GLU A 207 -12.75 -29.11 -17.49
C GLU A 207 -11.83 -30.13 -16.78
N SER A 208 -12.06 -30.39 -15.49
CA SER A 208 -11.34 -31.41 -14.73
C SER A 208 -11.60 -32.82 -15.27
N LEU A 209 -12.85 -33.13 -15.65
CA LEU A 209 -13.24 -34.40 -16.26
C LEU A 209 -12.69 -34.52 -17.69
N ALA A 210 -12.76 -33.46 -18.50
CA ALA A 210 -12.15 -33.43 -19.83
C ALA A 210 -10.63 -33.62 -19.77
N SER A 211 -10.00 -33.18 -18.68
CA SER A 211 -8.60 -33.44 -18.40
C SER A 211 -8.29 -34.92 -18.15
N ASP A 212 -9.27 -35.80 -17.90
CA ASP A 212 -9.07 -37.26 -17.81
C ASP A 212 -8.53 -37.90 -19.10
N ALA A 213 -8.64 -37.20 -20.24
CA ALA A 213 -7.97 -37.61 -21.48
C ALA A 213 -6.43 -37.56 -21.38
N SER A 214 -5.89 -36.84 -20.38
CA SER A 214 -4.48 -36.84 -20.03
C SER A 214 -4.19 -37.82 -18.88
N HIS A 215 -3.16 -38.66 -19.03
CA HIS A 215 -2.70 -39.51 -17.94
C HIS A 215 -2.26 -38.67 -16.73
N VAL A 216 -2.27 -39.26 -15.53
CA VAL A 216 -2.00 -38.56 -14.25
C VAL A 216 -0.76 -37.65 -14.30
N ILE A 217 0.29 -38.07 -15.01
CA ILE A 217 1.53 -37.30 -15.15
C ILE A 217 1.31 -36.03 -16.00
N GLY A 218 0.50 -36.09 -17.04
CA GLY A 218 0.12 -34.91 -17.84
C GLY A 218 -0.62 -33.86 -17.00
N LYS A 219 -1.53 -34.29 -16.13
CA LYS A 219 -2.22 -33.41 -15.17
C LYS A 219 -1.25 -32.75 -14.19
N LEU A 220 -0.32 -33.52 -13.65
CA LEU A 220 0.71 -33.01 -12.73
C LEU A 220 1.66 -32.02 -13.44
N SER A 221 2.01 -32.28 -14.69
CA SER A 221 2.80 -31.36 -15.53
C SER A 221 2.07 -30.03 -15.75
N ALA A 222 0.78 -30.08 -16.12
CA ALA A 222 -0.02 -28.87 -16.31
C ALA A 222 -0.19 -28.07 -15.01
N LEU A 223 -0.39 -28.75 -13.87
CA LEU A 223 -0.45 -28.12 -12.55
C LEU A 223 0.90 -27.47 -12.16
N ALA A 224 2.00 -28.15 -12.43
CA ALA A 224 3.36 -27.62 -12.23
C ALA A 224 3.59 -26.34 -13.03
N GLN A 225 3.21 -26.33 -14.31
CA GLN A 225 3.32 -25.15 -15.17
C GLN A 225 2.44 -24.00 -14.67
N LYS A 226 1.20 -24.28 -14.28
CA LYS A 226 0.29 -23.26 -13.71
C LYS A 226 0.87 -22.63 -12.44
N ARG A 227 1.49 -23.44 -11.56
CA ARG A 227 2.17 -22.95 -10.35
C ARG A 227 3.37 -22.06 -10.69
N ALA A 228 4.20 -22.47 -11.65
CA ALA A 228 5.36 -21.67 -12.08
C ALA A 228 4.94 -20.31 -12.65
N ASN A 229 3.91 -20.29 -13.51
CA ASN A 229 3.38 -19.05 -14.08
C ASN A 229 2.82 -18.12 -12.99
N GLN A 230 2.03 -18.66 -12.05
CA GLN A 230 1.48 -17.88 -10.95
C GLN A 230 2.57 -17.26 -10.05
N LEU A 231 3.65 -18.01 -9.76
CA LEU A 231 4.78 -17.49 -9.00
C LEU A 231 5.54 -16.39 -9.75
N SER A 232 5.67 -16.51 -11.08
CA SER A 232 6.24 -15.46 -11.93
C SER A 232 5.41 -14.17 -11.88
N GLU A 233 4.08 -14.28 -11.98
CA GLU A 233 3.17 -13.13 -11.88
C GLU A 233 3.23 -12.45 -10.51
N ILE A 234 3.27 -13.25 -9.42
CA ILE A 234 3.42 -12.73 -8.06
C ILE A 234 4.75 -11.97 -7.92
N THR A 235 5.84 -12.56 -8.42
CA THR A 235 7.18 -11.94 -8.39
C THR A 235 7.21 -10.62 -9.17
N ALA A 236 6.63 -10.61 -10.37
CA ALA A 236 6.50 -9.41 -11.19
C ALA A 236 5.68 -8.32 -10.47
N THR A 237 4.58 -8.70 -9.82
CA THR A 237 3.73 -7.78 -9.04
C THR A 237 4.50 -7.17 -7.87
N ILE A 238 5.21 -7.98 -7.07
CA ILE A 238 6.01 -7.47 -5.95
C ILE A 238 7.12 -6.54 -6.46
N ASN A 239 7.79 -6.88 -7.56
CA ASN A 239 8.82 -6.03 -8.13
C ASN A 239 8.27 -4.70 -8.68
N ALA A 240 7.05 -4.70 -9.23
CA ALA A 240 6.38 -3.47 -9.64
C ALA A 240 6.05 -2.55 -8.44
N LEU A 241 5.76 -3.11 -7.26
CA LEU A 241 5.54 -2.31 -6.04
C LEU A 241 6.80 -1.58 -5.55
N LYS A 242 8.00 -2.04 -5.95
CA LYS A 242 9.27 -1.42 -5.57
C LYS A 242 9.57 -0.13 -6.32
N SER A 243 8.91 0.13 -7.45
CA SER A 243 9.10 1.37 -8.21
C SER A 243 8.38 2.56 -7.55
N LEU A 244 8.73 2.83 -6.30
CA LEU A 244 8.26 3.96 -5.52
C LEU A 244 8.90 5.24 -6.06
N SER A 245 8.12 6.33 -6.09
CA SER A 245 8.58 7.64 -6.56
C SER A 245 8.06 8.71 -5.63
N GLY A 246 8.84 9.78 -5.48
CA GLY A 246 8.52 10.91 -4.61
C GLY A 246 9.42 10.98 -3.37
N SER A 247 9.37 12.13 -2.70
CA SER A 247 10.08 12.37 -1.45
C SER A 247 9.17 13.08 -0.47
N VAL A 248 9.34 12.79 0.81
CA VAL A 248 8.60 13.40 1.90
C VAL A 248 9.57 13.73 3.02
N TYR A 249 9.29 14.81 3.75
CA TYR A 249 9.96 15.02 5.01
C TYR A 249 9.42 14.03 6.02
N SER A 250 10.30 13.34 6.75
CA SER A 250 9.87 12.39 7.77
C SER A 250 10.71 12.48 9.05
N ILE A 251 10.14 11.99 10.15
CA ILE A 251 10.81 11.83 11.43
C ILE A 251 10.18 10.68 12.21
N LYS A 252 11.03 9.82 12.78
CA LYS A 252 10.63 8.76 13.71
C LYS A 252 10.55 9.30 15.13
N LEU A 253 9.48 8.93 15.84
CA LEU A 253 9.15 9.39 17.19
C LEU A 253 8.69 8.19 18.05
N SER A 254 8.93 8.27 19.35
CA SER A 254 8.40 7.27 20.30
C SER A 254 8.22 7.86 21.68
N GLY A 255 7.28 7.34 22.45
CA GLY A 255 6.98 7.80 23.80
C GLY A 255 5.48 7.85 24.09
N THR A 256 5.09 8.53 25.16
CA THR A 256 3.69 8.88 25.41
C THR A 256 3.20 9.94 24.42
N PRO A 257 1.88 10.14 24.23
CA PRO A 257 1.37 11.20 23.35
C PRO A 257 1.95 12.59 23.65
N GLU A 258 2.14 12.93 24.93
CA GLU A 258 2.71 14.20 25.37
C GLU A 258 4.20 14.31 25.01
N SER A 259 4.95 13.21 25.14
CA SER A 259 6.35 13.14 24.73
C SER A 259 6.48 13.31 23.22
N ILE A 260 5.67 12.61 22.43
CA ILE A 260 5.65 12.72 20.96
C ILE A 260 5.28 14.14 20.54
N ALA A 261 4.27 14.77 21.17
CA ALA A 261 3.91 16.16 20.91
C ALA A 261 5.07 17.13 21.16
N THR A 262 5.81 16.91 22.25
CA THR A 262 6.96 17.74 22.62
C THR A 262 8.13 17.55 21.64
N GLN A 263 8.41 16.30 21.23
CA GLN A 263 9.41 16.00 20.22
C GLN A 263 9.06 16.64 18.87
N LEU A 264 7.78 16.66 18.47
CA LEU A 264 7.31 17.32 17.25
C LEU A 264 7.53 18.84 17.28
N GLU A 265 7.24 19.50 18.40
CA GLU A 265 7.44 20.94 18.55
C GLU A 265 8.92 21.33 18.63
N GLN A 266 9.75 20.49 19.25
CA GLN A 266 11.20 20.69 19.32
C GLN A 266 11.90 20.40 17.99
N ALA A 267 11.30 19.59 17.11
CA ALA A 267 11.82 19.35 15.78
C ALA A 267 11.61 20.60 14.91
N ALA A 268 12.69 21.36 14.67
CA ALA A 268 12.67 22.52 13.80
C ALA A 268 11.99 22.22 12.46
N ALA A 269 11.01 23.04 12.09
CA ALA A 269 10.20 22.83 10.90
C ALA A 269 11.10 22.78 9.64
N PRO A 270 10.86 21.83 8.71
CA PRO A 270 11.78 21.58 7.58
C PRO A 270 11.83 22.72 6.56
N SER A 271 10.80 23.56 6.50
CA SER A 271 10.73 24.71 5.60
C SER A 271 9.72 25.74 6.11
N THR A 272 9.63 26.88 5.41
CA THR A 272 8.68 27.97 5.68
C THR A 272 7.63 28.11 4.59
N CYS A 273 7.51 27.13 3.70
CA CYS A 273 6.63 27.23 2.54
C CYS A 273 5.14 27.17 2.94
N PRO A 274 4.24 27.85 2.22
CA PRO A 274 2.86 28.06 2.68
C PRO A 274 1.90 26.92 2.32
N HIS A 275 2.26 26.00 1.42
CA HIS A 275 1.44 24.85 1.06
C HIS A 275 1.99 23.58 1.70
N THR A 276 1.42 23.21 2.85
CA THR A 276 1.88 22.06 3.63
C THR A 276 0.74 21.11 3.96
N ILE A 277 1.03 19.82 3.87
CA ILE A 277 0.29 18.76 4.57
C ILE A 277 1.26 18.01 5.48
N ALA A 278 0.81 17.67 6.68
CA ALA A 278 1.58 16.84 7.60
C ALA A 278 0.68 15.79 8.25
N SER A 279 1.24 14.62 8.52
CA SER A 279 0.53 13.55 9.22
C SER A 279 1.45 12.83 10.18
N VAL A 280 0.86 12.23 11.22
CA VAL A 280 1.53 11.34 12.16
C VAL A 280 0.82 9.99 12.10
N LEU A 281 1.55 8.96 11.65
CA LEU A 281 1.15 7.58 11.79
C LEU A 281 1.49 7.15 13.22
N ILE A 282 0.52 6.61 13.94
CA ILE A 282 0.66 6.25 15.36
C ILE A 282 0.21 4.81 15.55
N SER A 283 1.04 4.02 16.23
CA SER A 283 0.72 2.66 16.65
C SER A 283 1.20 2.39 18.07
N SER A 284 0.58 1.40 18.73
CA SER A 284 1.05 0.84 20.00
C SER A 284 2.25 -0.11 19.83
N GLN A 285 2.57 -0.49 18.59
CA GLN A 285 3.68 -1.38 18.23
C GLN A 285 4.65 -0.68 17.26
N PRO A 286 5.94 -1.06 17.24
CA PRO A 286 6.89 -0.56 16.25
C PRO A 286 6.41 -0.79 14.83
N GLN A 287 6.68 0.14 13.91
CA GLN A 287 6.17 0.10 12.54
C GLN A 287 7.31 -0.08 11.52
N PRO A 288 8.03 -1.23 11.52
CA PRO A 288 9.28 -1.38 10.77
C PRO A 288 9.10 -1.12 9.27
N PHE A 289 7.98 -1.55 8.68
CA PHE A 289 7.69 -1.27 7.26
C PHE A 289 7.64 0.23 6.95
N PHE A 290 6.89 1.01 7.74
CA PHE A 290 6.74 2.46 7.50
C PHE A 290 7.98 3.25 7.93
N GLU A 291 8.66 2.80 8.99
CA GLU A 291 9.93 3.37 9.42
C GLU A 291 11.00 3.20 8.33
N GLU A 292 11.11 2.03 7.71
CA GLU A 292 12.03 1.81 6.61
C GLU A 292 11.56 2.50 5.32
N LEU A 293 10.26 2.50 5.01
CA LEU A 293 9.75 3.15 3.79
C LEU A 293 9.98 4.66 3.78
N LEU A 294 9.85 5.30 4.95
CA LEU A 294 9.77 6.75 5.07
C LEU A 294 11.01 7.36 5.73
N CYS A 295 11.72 6.62 6.58
CA CYS A 295 12.84 7.12 7.37
C CYS A 295 14.15 6.35 7.14
N SER A 296 14.25 5.51 6.10
CA SER A 296 15.51 4.81 5.79
C SER A 296 16.53 5.73 5.11
N HIS A 297 17.80 5.40 5.39
CA HIS A 297 19.00 5.96 4.79
C HIS A 297 19.60 4.95 3.80
#